data_AF-A0AAX0AVP6-F1
#
_entry.id   AF-A0AAX0AVP6-F1
#
_cell.length_a   1.000
_cell.length_b   1.000
_cell.length_c   1.000
_cell.angle_alpha   90.00
_cell.angle_beta   90.00
_cell.angle_gamma   90.00
#
_symmetry.space_group_name_H-M   'P 1'
#
loop_
_entity.id
_entity.type
_entity.pdbx_description
1 polymer ?
#
loop_
_entity_poly.entity_id
_entity_poly.type
_entity_poly.pdbx_seq_one_letter_code
_entity_poly.pdbx_strand_id
1 'polypeptide(L)'
;MMWSKLRKEIRELITSELRQRIDIHCTCYHDAHDNYGEVWITLDGKKLFGGGHYYWYRIFQSSQEILSYDFALQHGGHQEFSKPKVESREVETLMRLGFNETGQITNSLENYINTPYEESLNSNNPIYKAFALVDKRLGKRRFLRIDITNEKHPLVKLFYKLRKECFK
;
A
#
# COMPACT_ATOMS: atom_id res chain seq x y z
N MET A 1 8.82 13.95 -7.36
CA MET A 1 8.84 13.49 -5.95
C MET A 1 10.29 13.16 -5.55
N MET A 2 10.75 13.55 -4.36
CA MET A 2 12.06 13.12 -3.84
C MET A 2 11.86 11.92 -2.89
N TRP A 3 12.16 10.71 -3.37
CA TRP A 3 11.91 9.45 -2.63
C TRP A 3 12.44 9.46 -1.19
N SER A 4 13.67 9.94 -0.98
CA SER A 4 14.28 10.01 0.35
C SER A 4 13.48 10.86 1.34
N LYS A 5 12.80 11.91 0.86
CA LYS A 5 11.92 12.74 1.69
C LYS A 5 10.64 11.99 2.05
N LEU A 6 9.95 11.41 1.07
CA LEU A 6 8.72 10.66 1.30
C LEU A 6 8.96 9.50 2.28
N ARG A 7 10.01 8.71 2.06
CA ARG A 7 10.36 7.60 2.95
C ARG A 7 10.59 8.08 4.39
N LYS A 8 11.26 9.22 4.57
CA LYS A 8 11.47 9.82 5.91
C LYS A 8 10.14 10.18 6.56
N GLU A 9 9.28 10.90 5.86
CA GLU A 9 7.97 11.36 6.36
C GLU A 9 7.07 10.18 6.76
N ILE A 10 7.01 9.14 5.93
CA ILE A 10 6.26 7.92 6.26
C ILE A 10 6.82 7.25 7.52
N ARG A 11 8.14 7.08 7.63
CA ARG A 11 8.77 6.45 8.82
C ARG A 11 8.52 7.26 10.10
N GLU A 12 8.43 8.58 10.00
CA GLU A 12 8.09 9.44 11.14
C GLU A 12 6.63 9.29 11.58
N LEU A 13 5.71 8.88 10.70
CA LEU A 13 4.33 8.55 11.03
C LEU A 13 4.18 7.18 11.70
N ILE A 14 5.05 6.21 11.40
CA ILE A 14 5.01 4.89 12.05
C ILE A 14 5.30 5.03 13.55
N THR A 15 4.53 4.31 14.38
CA THR A 15 4.71 4.24 15.84
C THR A 15 6.13 3.82 16.22
N SER A 16 6.66 4.33 17.34
CA SER A 16 8.05 4.10 17.78
C SER A 16 8.45 2.63 17.85
N GLU A 17 7.53 1.77 18.28
CA GLU A 17 7.68 0.34 18.48
C GLU A 17 7.88 -0.43 17.17
N LEU A 18 7.41 0.12 16.04
CA LEU A 18 7.48 -0.52 14.72
C LEU A 18 8.39 0.22 13.73
N ARG A 19 8.83 1.45 14.05
CA ARG A 19 9.59 2.33 13.13
C ARG A 19 10.92 1.74 12.65
N GLN A 20 11.56 0.91 13.47
CA GLN A 20 12.80 0.22 13.10
C GLN A 20 12.57 -1.11 12.37
N ARG A 21 11.35 -1.64 12.47
CA ARG A 21 10.97 -2.95 11.92
C ARG A 21 10.37 -2.82 10.52
N ILE A 22 9.56 -1.79 10.29
CA ILE A 22 8.90 -1.52 9.01
C ILE A 22 9.73 -0.52 8.22
N ASP A 23 9.98 -0.86 6.95
CA ASP A 23 10.69 0.03 6.03
C ASP A 23 10.12 -0.11 4.61
N ILE A 24 10.38 0.91 3.78
CA ILE A 24 9.91 0.99 2.40
C ILE A 24 11.10 1.28 1.51
N HIS A 25 11.15 0.59 0.39
CA HIS A 25 12.24 0.61 -0.56
C HIS A 25 11.70 0.92 -1.95
N CYS A 26 12.50 1.61 -2.75
CA CYS A 26 12.21 1.92 -4.13
C CYS A 26 13.52 1.83 -4.90
N THR A 27 13.48 1.25 -6.09
CA THR A 27 14.58 1.31 -7.07
C THR A 27 14.12 2.15 -8.25
N CYS A 28 14.99 3.01 -8.74
CA CYS A 28 14.77 3.77 -9.97
C CYS A 28 15.87 3.37 -10.96
N TYR A 29 15.48 2.79 -12.08
CA TYR A 29 16.39 2.48 -13.17
C TYR A 29 16.33 3.63 -14.16
N HIS A 30 17.40 4.42 -14.23
CA HIS A 30 17.48 5.62 -15.07
C HIS A 30 17.41 5.32 -16.58
N ASP A 31 17.62 4.05 -16.97
CA ASP A 31 17.55 3.59 -18.36
C ASP A 31 16.23 2.85 -18.69
N ALA A 32 15.30 2.72 -17.72
CA ALA A 32 14.00 2.09 -17.96
C ALA A 32 12.99 3.10 -18.54
N HIS A 33 12.13 2.65 -19.46
CA HIS A 33 11.16 3.50 -20.16
C HIS A 33 10.19 4.27 -19.25
N ASP A 34 10.00 3.84 -18.00
CA ASP A 34 9.16 4.46 -16.97
C ASP A 34 9.96 5.13 -15.83
N ASN A 35 11.30 5.08 -15.86
CA ASN A 35 12.22 5.53 -14.80
C ASN A 35 11.99 4.90 -13.40
N TYR A 36 11.12 3.90 -13.27
CA TYR A 36 10.74 3.31 -11.98
C TYR A 36 10.95 1.80 -12.00
N GLY A 37 11.76 1.31 -11.06
CA GLY A 37 12.01 -0.11 -10.86
C GLY A 37 10.93 -0.77 -10.02
N GLU A 38 11.31 -1.36 -8.90
CA GLU A 38 10.38 -1.99 -7.96
C GLU A 38 10.21 -1.14 -6.70
N VAL A 39 9.01 -1.14 -6.11
CA VAL A 39 8.73 -0.59 -4.77
C VAL A 39 8.26 -1.73 -3.87
N TRP A 40 8.81 -1.81 -2.66
CA TRP A 40 8.43 -2.85 -1.72
C TRP A 40 8.52 -2.43 -0.25
N ILE A 41 7.76 -3.13 0.58
CA ILE A 41 7.68 -2.96 2.03
C ILE A 41 8.37 -4.16 2.69
N THR A 42 9.19 -3.89 3.70
CA THR A 42 9.85 -4.91 4.51
C THR A 42 9.40 -4.88 5.96
N LEU A 43 9.40 -6.05 6.60
CA LEU A 43 9.36 -6.20 8.05
C LEU A 43 10.61 -6.95 8.50
N ASP A 44 11.37 -6.36 9.42
CA ASP A 44 12.62 -6.91 9.93
C ASP A 44 13.59 -7.30 8.78
N GLY A 45 13.65 -6.45 7.75
CA GLY A 45 14.46 -6.64 6.54
C GLY A 45 13.90 -7.63 5.50
N LYS A 46 12.81 -8.35 5.81
CA LYS A 46 12.19 -9.31 4.87
C LYS A 46 11.08 -8.65 4.07
N LYS A 47 11.10 -8.82 2.74
CA LYS A 47 10.07 -8.31 1.83
C LYS A 47 8.72 -8.98 2.10
N LEU A 48 7.67 -8.16 2.27
CA LEU A 48 6.30 -8.59 2.57
C LEU A 48 5.31 -8.33 1.44
N PHE A 49 5.48 -7.19 0.79
CA PHE A 49 4.55 -6.63 -0.18
C PHE A 49 5.35 -5.76 -1.13
N GLY A 50 4.93 -5.68 -2.39
CA GLY A 50 5.57 -4.82 -3.36
C GLY A 50 4.80 -4.78 -4.67
N GLY A 51 5.30 -3.94 -5.57
CA GLY A 51 4.74 -3.70 -6.89
C GLY A 51 5.86 -3.38 -7.86
N GLY A 52 5.63 -3.75 -9.11
CA GLY A 52 6.64 -3.70 -10.16
C GLY A 52 5.98 -3.79 -11.53
N HIS A 53 6.39 -2.94 -12.48
CA HIS A 53 5.87 -2.96 -13.85
C HIS A 53 5.91 -4.36 -14.48
N TYR A 54 7.02 -5.09 -14.33
CA TYR A 54 7.14 -6.45 -14.88
C TYR A 54 6.21 -7.47 -14.21
N TYR A 55 6.01 -7.36 -12.90
CA TYR A 55 5.09 -8.23 -12.17
C TYR A 55 3.64 -7.99 -12.62
N TRP A 56 3.26 -6.72 -12.76
CA TRP A 56 1.97 -6.30 -13.30
C TRP A 56 1.73 -6.87 -14.69
N TYR A 57 2.65 -6.63 -15.63
CA TYR A 57 2.54 -7.10 -17.01
C TYR A 57 2.39 -8.62 -17.12
N ARG A 58 3.14 -9.38 -16.32
CA ARG A 58 3.05 -10.85 -16.30
C ARG A 58 1.69 -11.37 -15.85
N ILE A 59 1.10 -10.77 -14.82
CA ILE A 59 -0.22 -11.17 -14.33
C ILE A 59 -1.27 -10.92 -15.39
N PHE A 60 -1.26 -9.73 -16.00
CA PHE A 60 -2.25 -9.31 -16.99
C PHE A 60 -2.21 -10.16 -18.26
N GLN A 61 -1.02 -10.57 -18.74
CA GLN A 61 -0.94 -11.50 -19.86
C GLN A 61 -1.43 -12.92 -19.55
N SER A 62 -1.46 -13.31 -18.28
CA SER A 62 -1.81 -14.68 -17.87
C SER A 62 -3.28 -14.87 -17.47
N SER A 63 -4.08 -13.80 -17.40
CA SER A 63 -5.46 -13.84 -16.92
C SER A 63 -6.46 -13.30 -17.96
N GLN A 64 -7.26 -14.20 -18.54
CA GLN A 64 -8.32 -13.84 -19.48
C GLN A 64 -9.39 -12.92 -18.88
N GLU A 65 -9.67 -13.06 -17.59
CA GLU A 65 -10.64 -12.22 -16.87
C GLU A 65 -10.15 -10.76 -16.80
N ILE A 66 -8.85 -10.57 -16.60
CA ILE A 66 -8.25 -9.23 -16.49
C ILE A 66 -8.10 -8.55 -17.87
N LEU A 67 -7.90 -9.31 -18.94
CA LEU A 67 -7.89 -8.80 -20.32
C LEU A 67 -9.26 -8.23 -20.76
N SER A 68 -10.34 -8.53 -20.02
CA SER A 68 -11.66 -7.95 -20.26
C SER A 68 -11.82 -6.53 -19.70
N TYR A 69 -10.89 -6.05 -18.85
CA TYR A 69 -10.95 -4.73 -18.24
C TYR A 69 -10.60 -3.62 -19.23
N ASP A 70 -10.95 -2.36 -18.91
CA ASP A 70 -10.63 -1.21 -19.75
C ASP A 70 -9.10 -1.01 -19.91
N PHE A 71 -8.73 -0.24 -20.93
CA PHE A 71 -7.33 0.01 -21.27
C PHE A 71 -6.52 0.63 -20.12
N ALA A 72 -7.12 1.54 -19.33
CA ALA A 72 -6.42 2.18 -18.23
C ALA A 72 -6.11 1.17 -17.12
N LEU A 73 -7.03 0.24 -16.84
CA LEU A 73 -6.81 -0.86 -15.91
C LEU A 73 -5.75 -1.84 -16.42
N GLN A 74 -5.78 -2.20 -17.70
CA GLN A 74 -4.80 -3.09 -18.31
C GLN A 74 -3.35 -2.60 -18.12
N HIS A 75 -3.17 -1.29 -18.24
CA HIS A 75 -1.87 -0.64 -18.12
C HIS A 75 -1.60 -0.05 -16.72
N GLY A 76 -2.43 -0.36 -15.72
CA GLY A 76 -2.23 0.11 -14.34
C GLY A 76 -2.37 1.63 -14.16
N GLY A 77 -2.91 2.34 -15.15
CA GLY A 77 -3.07 3.79 -15.17
C GLY A 77 -4.38 4.30 -14.55
N HIS A 78 -5.21 3.42 -13.97
CA HIS A 78 -6.47 3.85 -13.36
C HIS A 78 -6.23 4.69 -12.08
N GLN A 79 -6.74 5.91 -12.04
CA GLN A 79 -6.39 6.88 -10.98
C GLN A 79 -6.81 6.45 -9.56
N GLU A 80 -7.83 5.60 -9.44
CA GLU A 80 -8.28 5.09 -8.14
C GLU A 80 -7.25 4.22 -7.43
N PHE A 81 -6.21 3.72 -8.12
CA PHE A 81 -5.12 2.99 -7.48
C PHE A 81 -4.43 3.78 -6.36
N SER A 82 -4.45 5.11 -6.47
CA SER A 82 -3.81 6.02 -5.52
C SER A 82 -4.80 6.81 -4.67
N LYS A 83 -6.08 6.42 -4.65
CA LYS A 83 -7.11 7.08 -3.83
C LYS A 83 -7.37 6.31 -2.53
N PRO A 84 -7.75 7.00 -1.44
CA PRO A 84 -8.19 6.35 -0.20
C PRO A 84 -9.57 5.70 -0.35
N LYS A 85 -10.41 6.18 -1.27
CA LYS A 85 -11.71 5.57 -1.57
C LYS A 85 -11.70 5.10 -3.02
N VAL A 86 -11.86 3.79 -3.19
CA VAL A 86 -11.97 3.10 -4.47
C VAL A 86 -13.45 2.77 -4.70
N GLU A 87 -13.99 3.13 -5.85
CA GLU A 87 -15.38 2.88 -6.22
C GLU A 87 -15.48 1.82 -7.33
N SER A 88 -14.44 1.69 -8.17
CA SER A 88 -14.34 0.60 -9.15
C SER A 88 -14.15 -0.75 -8.45
N ARG A 89 -15.05 -1.69 -8.78
CA ARG A 89 -15.00 -3.07 -8.28
C ARG A 89 -13.76 -3.81 -8.78
N GLU A 90 -13.32 -3.51 -9.99
CA GLU A 90 -12.15 -4.08 -10.66
C GLU A 90 -10.88 -3.64 -9.95
N VAL A 91 -10.72 -2.33 -9.71
CA VAL A 91 -9.59 -1.77 -8.93
C VAL A 91 -9.55 -2.35 -7.53
N GLU A 92 -10.69 -2.36 -6.82
CA GLU A 92 -10.76 -2.91 -5.47
C GLU A 92 -10.38 -4.40 -5.46
N THR A 93 -10.80 -5.16 -6.46
CA THR A 93 -10.45 -6.58 -6.59
C THR A 93 -8.95 -6.78 -6.81
N LEU A 94 -8.34 -6.03 -7.72
CA LEU A 94 -6.89 -6.09 -7.98
C LEU A 94 -6.07 -5.71 -6.74
N MET A 95 -6.45 -4.63 -6.07
CA MET A 95 -5.82 -4.22 -4.81
C MET A 95 -5.96 -5.28 -3.73
N ARG A 96 -7.13 -5.88 -3.56
CA ARG A 96 -7.38 -6.94 -2.57
C ARG A 96 -6.49 -8.16 -2.80
N LEU A 97 -6.18 -8.47 -4.06
CA LEU A 97 -5.24 -9.53 -4.45
C LEU A 97 -3.77 -9.14 -4.26
N GLY A 98 -3.49 -7.88 -3.91
CA GLY A 98 -2.15 -7.35 -3.70
C GLY A 98 -1.44 -6.94 -4.98
N PHE A 99 -2.15 -6.83 -6.10
CA PHE A 99 -1.56 -6.42 -7.38
C PHE A 99 -1.40 -4.91 -7.41
N ASN A 100 -0.14 -4.48 -7.60
CA ASN A 100 0.22 -3.07 -7.68
C ASN A 100 1.33 -2.89 -8.72
N GLU A 101 1.20 -1.84 -9.51
CA GLU A 101 2.28 -1.28 -10.32
C GLU A 101 3.18 -0.40 -9.42
N THR A 102 4.42 -0.14 -9.83
CA THR A 102 5.42 0.59 -9.04
C THR A 102 4.92 1.97 -8.59
N GLY A 103 4.40 2.77 -9.52
CA GLY A 103 3.91 4.12 -9.26
C GLY A 103 2.71 4.14 -8.33
N GLN A 104 1.87 3.10 -8.34
CA GLN A 104 0.66 3.02 -7.51
C GLN A 104 0.99 3.01 -6.01
N ILE A 105 2.05 2.30 -5.62
CA ILE A 105 2.47 2.25 -4.21
C ILE A 105 3.05 3.59 -3.77
N THR A 106 3.95 4.17 -4.56
CA THR A 106 4.58 5.46 -4.21
C THR A 106 3.54 6.58 -4.16
N ASN A 107 2.63 6.64 -5.14
CA ASN A 107 1.58 7.64 -5.18
C ASN A 107 0.59 7.48 -4.01
N SER A 108 0.24 6.23 -3.64
CA SER A 108 -0.60 5.98 -2.46
C SER A 108 0.07 6.47 -1.17
N LEU A 109 1.37 6.27 -1.02
CA LEU A 109 2.13 6.74 0.15
C LEU A 109 2.26 8.28 0.17
N GLU A 110 2.54 8.90 -0.98
CA GLU A 110 2.61 10.36 -1.14
C GLU A 110 1.26 11.03 -0.85
N ASN A 111 0.17 10.41 -1.29
CA ASN A 111 -1.16 10.91 -0.98
C ASN A 111 -1.53 10.66 0.50
N TYR A 112 -1.15 9.51 1.08
CA TYR A 112 -1.44 9.17 2.47
C TYR A 112 -0.88 10.20 3.47
N ILE A 113 0.34 10.71 3.28
CA ILE A 113 0.89 11.74 4.19
C ILE A 113 0.06 13.03 4.22
N ASN A 114 -0.68 13.30 3.14
CA ASN A 114 -1.54 14.48 2.97
C ASN A 114 -3.03 14.17 3.20
N THR A 115 -3.39 12.91 3.45
CA THR A 115 -4.78 12.48 3.65
C THR A 115 -5.14 12.54 5.13
N PRO A 116 -6.33 13.05 5.50
CA PRO A 116 -6.83 12.97 6.86
C PRO A 116 -6.73 11.55 7.44
N TYR A 117 -6.28 11.45 8.69
CA TYR A 117 -6.05 10.15 9.33
C TYR A 117 -7.32 9.28 9.37
N GLU A 118 -8.48 9.89 9.66
CA GLU A 118 -9.76 9.17 9.69
C GLU A 118 -10.14 8.58 8.34
N GLU A 119 -9.87 9.32 7.26
CA GLU A 119 -10.12 8.85 5.90
C GLU A 119 -9.20 7.69 5.55
N SER A 120 -7.92 7.77 5.92
CA SER A 120 -6.97 6.68 5.72
C SER A 120 -7.33 5.41 6.51
N LEU A 121 -7.83 5.57 7.73
CA LEU A 121 -8.21 4.44 8.59
C LEU A 121 -9.46 3.71 8.06
N ASN A 122 -10.41 4.45 7.47
CA ASN A 122 -11.65 3.91 6.92
C ASN A 122 -11.55 3.58 5.41
N SER A 123 -10.36 3.73 4.84
CA SER A 123 -10.06 3.47 3.43
C SER A 123 -10.29 2.00 3.05
N ASN A 124 -10.81 1.74 1.84
CA ASN A 124 -10.79 0.41 1.22
C ASN A 124 -9.53 0.17 0.38
N ASN A 125 -8.63 1.16 0.26
CA ASN A 125 -7.29 0.97 -0.28
C ASN A 125 -6.39 0.31 0.78
N PRO A 126 -5.84 -0.89 0.52
CA PRO A 126 -5.08 -1.63 1.53
C PRO A 126 -3.81 -0.92 2.01
N ILE A 127 -3.19 -0.07 1.18
CA ILE A 127 -1.97 0.67 1.56
C ILE A 127 -2.34 1.70 2.63
N TYR A 128 -3.36 2.53 2.37
CA TYR A 128 -3.85 3.53 3.33
C TYR A 128 -4.26 2.88 4.64
N LYS A 129 -5.09 1.84 4.57
CA LYS A 129 -5.59 1.15 5.75
C LYS A 129 -4.47 0.48 6.55
N ALA A 130 -3.51 -0.16 5.89
CA ALA A 130 -2.36 -0.75 6.56
C ALA A 130 -1.52 0.32 7.26
N PHE A 131 -1.12 1.39 6.57
CA PHE A 131 -0.30 2.44 7.18
C PHE A 131 -1.02 3.18 8.31
N ALA A 132 -2.34 3.40 8.20
CA ALA A 132 -3.15 3.94 9.29
C ALA A 132 -3.14 3.04 10.54
N LEU A 133 -3.06 1.71 10.38
CA LEU A 133 -2.97 0.77 11.51
C LEU A 133 -1.65 0.84 12.29
N VAL A 134 -0.55 1.22 11.64
CA VAL A 134 0.77 1.35 12.30
C VAL A 134 1.16 2.80 12.58
N ASP A 135 0.28 3.73 12.28
CA ASP A 135 0.43 5.15 12.51
C ASP A 135 0.48 5.47 14.02
N LYS A 136 1.40 6.36 14.41
CA LYS A 136 1.55 6.86 15.79
C LYS A 136 0.30 7.61 16.28
N ARG A 137 -0.54 8.11 15.37
CA ARG A 137 -1.83 8.76 15.67
C ARG A 137 -2.90 7.76 16.17
N LEU A 138 -2.74 6.46 15.90
CA LEU A 138 -3.67 5.43 16.34
C LEU A 138 -3.42 5.03 17.80
N GLY A 139 -4.24 5.49 18.74
CA GLY A 139 -4.18 5.08 20.15
C GLY A 139 -4.93 3.78 20.48
N LYS A 140 -4.59 3.15 21.62
CA LYS A 140 -5.15 1.86 22.10
C LYS A 140 -6.69 1.82 22.13
N ARG A 141 -7.34 2.85 22.70
CA ARG A 141 -8.82 2.93 22.79
C ARG A 141 -9.49 2.83 21.42
N ARG A 142 -8.92 3.48 20.41
CA ARG A 142 -9.43 3.48 19.04
C ARG A 142 -9.12 2.15 18.35
N PHE A 143 -7.91 1.64 18.53
CA PHE A 143 -7.50 0.34 17.97
C PHE A 143 -8.44 -0.80 18.37
N LEU A 144 -8.85 -0.85 19.65
CA LEU A 144 -9.76 -1.88 20.16
C LEU A 144 -11.17 -1.87 19.51
N ARG A 145 -11.54 -0.80 18.81
CA ARG A 145 -12.82 -0.67 18.09
C ARG A 145 -12.71 -1.07 16.61
N ILE A 146 -11.50 -1.30 16.11
CA ILE A 146 -11.28 -1.68 14.72
C ILE A 146 -11.64 -3.16 14.58
N ASP A 147 -12.66 -3.43 13.77
CA ASP A 147 -12.99 -4.77 13.32
C ASP A 147 -12.30 -5.07 11.99
N ILE A 148 -11.55 -6.18 11.97
CA ILE A 148 -10.86 -6.69 10.77
C ILE A 148 -11.33 -8.08 10.38
N THR A 149 -12.45 -8.57 10.94
CA THR A 149 -12.94 -9.94 10.72
C THR A 149 -13.13 -10.26 9.24
N ASN A 150 -13.63 -9.28 8.47
CA ASN A 150 -13.86 -9.41 7.03
C ASN A 150 -12.66 -8.97 6.17
N GLU A 151 -11.56 -8.53 6.78
CA GLU A 151 -10.37 -8.09 6.05
C GLU A 151 -9.60 -9.27 5.47
N LYS A 152 -9.29 -9.20 4.17
CA LYS A 152 -8.61 -10.27 3.44
C LYS A 152 -7.20 -9.89 3.03
N HIS A 153 -6.87 -8.60 2.97
CA HIS A 153 -5.57 -8.17 2.46
C HIS A 153 -4.44 -8.53 3.44
N PRO A 154 -3.41 -9.29 3.02
CA PRO A 154 -2.36 -9.78 3.92
C PRO A 154 -1.60 -8.67 4.66
N LEU A 155 -1.30 -7.57 3.97
CA LEU A 155 -0.59 -6.42 4.57
C LEU A 155 -1.39 -5.81 5.73
N VAL A 156 -2.70 -5.62 5.55
CA VAL A 156 -3.58 -5.01 6.55
C VAL A 156 -3.68 -5.90 7.78
N LYS A 157 -3.90 -7.21 7.58
CA LYS A 157 -3.95 -8.19 8.69
C LYS A 157 -2.65 -8.25 9.48
N LEU A 158 -1.52 -8.23 8.77
CA LEU A 158 -0.20 -8.26 9.40
C LEU A 158 0.04 -6.99 10.22
N PHE A 159 -0.24 -5.82 9.65
CA PHE A 159 -0.03 -4.53 10.33
C PHE A 159 -0.98 -4.37 11.53
N TYR A 160 -2.21 -4.86 11.43
CA TYR A 160 -3.11 -4.97 12.59
C TYR A 160 -2.51 -5.84 13.70
N LYS A 161 -1.98 -7.03 13.36
CA LYS A 161 -1.37 -7.94 14.34
C LYS A 161 -0.16 -7.29 15.02
N LEU A 162 0.73 -6.67 14.25
CA LEU A 162 1.89 -5.94 14.78
C LEU A 162 1.44 -4.82 15.72
N ARG A 163 0.43 -4.04 15.33
CA ARG A 163 -0.08 -2.97 16.19
C ARG A 163 -0.71 -3.50 17.47
N LYS A 164 -1.42 -4.63 17.40
CA LYS A 164 -1.99 -5.30 18.58
C LYS A 164 -0.91 -5.66 19.60
N GLU A 165 0.27 -6.10 19.14
CA GLU A 165 1.40 -6.45 19.99
C GLU A 165 2.00 -5.23 20.71
N CYS A 166 1.91 -4.03 20.13
CA CYS A 166 2.35 -2.78 20.79
C CYS A 166 1.45 -2.35 21.97
N PHE A 167 0.23 -2.86 22.06
CA PHE A 167 -0.74 -2.47 23.10
C PHE A 167 -0.91 -3.51 24.21
N LYS A 168 -0.18 -4.62 24.13
CA LYS A 168 -0.15 -5.66 25.16
C LYS A 168 0.59 -5.17 26.40
#